data_AF-A0A0H4V8K1-F1
#
_entry.id   AF-A0A0H4V8K1-F1
#
_cell.length_a   1.000
_cell.length_b   1.000
_cell.length_c   1.000
_cell.angle_alpha   90.00
_cell.angle_beta   90.00
_cell.angle_gamma   90.00
#
_symmetry.space_group_name_H-M   'P 1'
#
loop_
_entity.id
_entity.type
_entity.pdbx_description
1 polymer ?
#
loop_
_entity_poly.entity_id
_entity_poly.type
_entity_poly.pdbx_seq_one_letter_code
_entity_poly.pdbx_strand_id
1 'polypeptide(L)'
;MGGSLGCNSFGALALYTDGRFAIHSWSGTAMYCEGIAEQERAISELFFAQPAVEQKGSQVVVRSAEHQVVLSDRQADTLETAVPASQALIGTRWRISFIDQSEKSTSPEDRYLTFTDVSWQGLASCATLFGAYLTNQGRLIVEDEIASTEQLCPEEYAALDDAFADLMRSNPRYLVGPNGELIIAGHGHVLTGGAAQ
;
A
#
# COMPACT_ATOMS: atom_id res chain seq x y z
N MET A 1 11.80 2.56 1.11
CA MET A 1 12.33 2.21 2.44
C MET A 1 13.50 1.26 2.24
N GLY A 2 14.53 1.34 3.07
CA GLY A 2 15.60 0.34 3.08
C GLY A 2 16.30 0.31 4.44
N GLY A 3 17.10 -0.73 4.65
CA GLY A 3 17.84 -0.91 5.90
C GLY A 3 18.69 -2.17 5.86
N SER A 4 19.32 -2.47 6.98
CA SER A 4 20.02 -3.74 7.21
C SER A 4 19.83 -4.15 8.66
N LEU A 5 19.60 -5.44 8.89
CA LEU A 5 19.41 -5.99 10.22
C LEU A 5 20.32 -7.20 10.39
N GLY A 6 21.56 -6.90 10.75
CA GLY A 6 22.61 -7.92 10.86
C GLY A 6 23.39 -8.03 9.56
N CYS A 7 23.17 -9.11 8.81
CA CYS A 7 24.00 -9.48 7.68
C CYS A 7 23.40 -8.98 6.37
N ASN A 8 22.10 -9.16 6.21
CA ASN A 8 21.41 -8.81 4.98
C ASN A 8 20.93 -7.36 4.99
N SER A 9 21.00 -6.76 3.80
CA SER A 9 20.34 -5.49 3.50
C SER A 9 19.01 -5.76 2.83
N PHE A 10 18.07 -4.82 2.98
CA PHE A 10 16.77 -4.89 2.38
C PHE A 10 16.34 -3.53 1.81
N GLY A 11 15.46 -3.59 0.82
CA GLY A 11 14.78 -2.46 0.21
C GLY A 11 13.33 -2.82 -0.07
N ALA A 12 12.43 -1.85 0.10
CA ALA A 12 11.01 -2.03 -0.11
C ALA A 12 10.37 -0.76 -0.67
N LEU A 13 9.40 -0.93 -1.57
CA LEU A 13 8.47 0.13 -1.90
C LEU A 13 7.45 0.25 -0.76
N ALA A 14 7.49 1.38 -0.07
CA ALA A 14 6.74 1.61 1.15
C ALA A 14 6.12 3.00 1.13
N LEU A 15 4.84 3.06 1.49
CA LEU A 15 4.11 4.30 1.72
C LEU A 15 3.78 4.38 3.21
N TYR A 16 4.20 5.46 3.86
CA TYR A 16 3.83 5.75 5.25
C TYR A 16 2.66 6.75 5.27
N THR A 17 1.53 6.33 5.83
CA THR A 17 0.34 7.17 5.97
C THR A 17 -0.49 6.70 7.16
N ASP A 18 -1.19 7.63 7.81
CA ASP A 18 -2.09 7.33 8.93
C ASP A 18 -1.46 6.48 10.05
N GLY A 19 -0.18 6.72 10.32
CA GLY A 19 0.57 6.00 11.35
C GLY A 19 0.90 4.56 10.99
N ARG A 20 0.76 4.14 9.72
CA ARG A 20 1.01 2.77 9.25
C ARG A 20 1.90 2.73 8.02
N PHE A 21 2.60 1.61 7.85
CA PHE A 21 3.29 1.31 6.60
C PHE A 21 2.41 0.46 5.69
N ALA A 22 2.24 0.91 4.45
CA ALA A 22 1.74 0.12 3.33
C ALA A 22 2.92 -0.33 2.47
N ILE A 23 3.09 -1.64 2.29
CA ILE A 23 4.23 -2.25 1.59
C ILE A 23 3.72 -3.00 0.38
N HIS A 24 4.39 -2.83 -0.76
CA HIS A 24 4.06 -3.59 -1.97
C HIS A 24 5.13 -4.61 -2.35
N SER A 25 6.39 -4.19 -2.35
CA SER A 25 7.50 -5.05 -2.73
C SER A 25 8.56 -5.07 -1.64
N TRP A 26 9.22 -6.22 -1.51
CA TRP A 26 10.35 -6.44 -0.62
C TRP A 26 11.46 -7.10 -1.42
N SER A 27 12.68 -6.61 -1.23
CA SER A 27 13.90 -7.12 -1.84
C SER A 27 15.01 -7.09 -0.81
N GLY A 28 15.99 -7.98 -0.94
CA GLY A 28 17.13 -8.00 -0.04
C GLY A 28 18.23 -8.91 -0.53
N THR A 29 19.39 -8.81 0.12
CA THR A 29 20.48 -9.77 -0.08
C THR A 29 20.15 -11.09 0.64
N ALA A 30 20.77 -12.18 0.18
CA ALA A 30 20.59 -13.51 0.76
C ALA A 30 21.94 -14.13 1.14
N MET A 31 22.69 -13.41 1.97
CA MET A 31 23.93 -13.90 2.56
C MET A 31 23.62 -14.86 3.71
N TYR A 32 24.36 -15.96 3.77
CA TYR A 32 24.27 -16.89 4.90
C TYR A 32 25.00 -16.32 6.11
N CYS A 33 24.28 -16.16 7.21
CA CYS A 33 24.83 -15.73 8.49
C CYS A 33 24.23 -16.57 9.61
N GLU A 34 25.10 -17.17 10.42
CA GLU A 34 24.72 -18.09 11.49
C GLU A 34 24.02 -17.32 12.62
N GLY A 35 22.88 -17.84 13.09
CA GLY A 35 22.17 -17.34 14.29
C GLY A 35 21.31 -16.07 14.11
N ILE A 36 21.18 -15.50 12.91
CA ILE A 36 20.40 -14.25 12.71
C ILE A 36 19.27 -14.35 11.66
N ALA A 37 19.19 -15.47 10.93
CA ALA A 37 18.23 -15.64 9.84
C ALA A 37 16.77 -15.49 10.29
N GLU A 38 16.44 -15.94 11.50
CA GLU A 38 15.08 -15.82 12.06
C GLU A 38 14.71 -14.36 12.31
N GLN A 39 15.64 -13.54 12.82
CA GLN A 39 15.42 -12.12 13.03
C GLN A 39 15.24 -11.35 11.72
N GLU A 40 16.03 -11.68 10.69
CA GLU A 40 15.89 -11.06 9.37
C GLU A 40 14.54 -11.40 8.72
N ARG A 41 14.08 -12.66 8.86
CA ARG A 41 12.76 -13.10 8.39
C ARG A 41 11.63 -12.35 9.11
N ALA A 42 11.69 -12.25 10.44
CA ALA A 42 10.67 -11.59 11.26
C ALA A 42 10.40 -10.14 10.83
N ILE A 43 11.38 -9.47 10.23
CA ILE A 43 11.26 -8.09 9.78
C ILE A 43 10.48 -7.99 8.48
N SER A 44 10.75 -8.87 7.52
CA SER A 44 9.94 -8.92 6.30
C SER A 44 8.47 -9.23 6.64
N GLU A 45 8.23 -10.16 7.56
CA GLU A 45 6.89 -10.52 8.04
C GLU A 45 6.22 -9.37 8.79
N LEU A 46 6.97 -8.64 9.63
CA LEU A 46 6.49 -7.42 10.28
C LEU A 46 5.96 -6.41 9.26
N PHE A 47 6.73 -6.13 8.21
CA PHE A 47 6.40 -5.10 7.23
C PHE A 47 5.30 -5.53 6.25
N PHE A 48 5.27 -6.79 5.83
CA PHE A 48 4.15 -7.32 5.03
C PHE A 48 2.83 -7.29 5.79
N ALA A 49 2.85 -7.39 7.12
CA ALA A 49 1.67 -7.25 7.98
C ALA A 49 1.18 -5.80 8.17
N GLN A 50 1.67 -4.84 7.38
CA GLN A 50 1.25 -3.43 7.38
C GLN A 50 1.26 -2.79 8.79
N PRO A 51 2.43 -2.73 9.42
CA PRO A 51 2.54 -2.49 10.84
C PRO A 51 2.18 -1.04 11.19
N ALA A 52 1.64 -0.87 12.40
CA ALA A 52 1.44 0.43 13.01
C ALA A 52 2.76 0.98 13.55
N VAL A 53 2.89 2.30 13.51
CA VAL A 53 4.05 3.05 13.99
C VAL A 53 3.61 3.96 15.12
N GLU A 54 4.24 3.80 16.27
CA GLU A 54 3.97 4.58 17.47
C GLU A 54 5.28 5.25 17.94
N GLN A 55 5.24 6.57 18.13
CA GLN A 55 6.38 7.30 18.68
C GLN A 55 6.25 7.39 20.21
N LYS A 56 7.26 6.88 20.93
CA LYS A 56 7.37 6.93 22.40
C LYS A 56 8.65 7.66 22.79
N GLY A 57 8.54 8.97 22.98
CA GLY A 57 9.71 9.82 23.27
C GLY A 57 10.73 9.75 22.14
N SER A 58 11.95 9.30 22.44
CA SER A 58 13.04 9.12 21.46
C SER A 58 13.04 7.75 20.76
N GLN A 59 12.01 6.94 20.99
CA GLN A 59 11.87 5.62 20.36
C GLN A 59 10.72 5.62 19.36
N VAL A 60 10.91 4.92 18.25
CA VAL A 60 9.86 4.58 17.31
C VAL A 60 9.58 3.09 17.42
N VAL A 61 8.34 2.73 17.71
CA VAL A 61 7.89 1.35 17.79
C VAL A 61 7.10 1.03 16.53
N VAL A 62 7.57 0.04 15.78
CA VAL A 62 6.85 -0.49 14.61
C VAL A 62 6.33 -1.88 14.99
N ARG A 63 5.02 -2.11 14.89
CA ARG A 63 4.35 -3.30 15.44
C ARG A 63 3.28 -3.85 14.50
N SER A 64 3.27 -5.18 14.34
CA SER A 64 2.14 -5.96 13.84
C SER A 64 1.59 -6.87 14.95
N ALA A 65 0.65 -7.76 14.62
CA ALA A 65 0.12 -8.72 15.58
C ALA A 65 1.22 -9.65 16.15
N GLU A 66 2.11 -10.12 15.28
CA GLU A 66 3.11 -11.14 15.61
C GLU A 66 4.49 -10.57 15.95
N HIS A 67 4.86 -9.44 15.35
CA HIS A 67 6.22 -8.92 15.39
C HIS A 67 6.27 -7.46 15.87
N GLN A 68 7.43 -7.07 16.41
CA GLN A 68 7.71 -5.71 16.82
C GLN A 68 9.20 -5.39 16.63
N VAL A 69 9.49 -4.17 16.16
CA VAL A 69 10.83 -3.59 16.27
C VAL A 69 10.75 -2.26 17.00
N VAL A 70 11.75 -1.99 17.84
CA VAL A 70 11.93 -0.71 18.54
C VAL A 70 13.19 -0.07 18.00
N LEU A 71 13.00 1.05 17.30
CA LEU A 71 14.08 1.88 16.80
C LEU A 71 14.39 2.93 17.87
N SER A 72 15.65 2.98 18.31
CA SER A 72 16.13 4.03 19.21
C SER A 72 17.00 4.98 18.42
N ASP A 73 16.77 6.27 18.57
CA ASP A 73 17.55 7.30 17.87
C ASP A 73 19.03 7.20 18.26
N ARG A 74 19.86 6.75 17.32
CA ARG A 74 21.31 6.97 17.33
C ARG A 74 21.63 7.70 16.06
N GLN A 75 21.57 9.03 16.11
CA GLN A 75 21.91 9.93 15.01
C GLN A 75 21.22 9.52 13.72
N ALA A 76 20.08 10.15 13.45
CA ALA A 76 19.53 10.22 12.11
C ALA A 76 20.58 10.80 11.15
N ASP A 77 21.48 9.95 10.66
CA ASP A 77 22.25 10.23 9.47
C ASP A 77 21.21 10.54 8.40
N THR A 78 21.32 11.72 7.82
CA THR A 78 20.20 12.40 7.17
C THR A 78 19.68 11.49 6.07
N LEU A 79 18.58 10.78 6.34
CA LEU A 79 17.89 9.96 5.37
C LEU A 79 17.40 10.93 4.31
N GLU A 80 18.09 10.97 3.17
CA GLU A 80 17.55 11.59 1.97
C GLU A 80 16.18 10.97 1.75
N THR A 81 15.15 11.74 2.08
CA THR A 81 13.78 11.34 1.86
C THR A 81 13.61 11.47 0.36
N ALA A 82 14.00 10.41 -0.37
CA ALA A 82 13.52 10.19 -1.71
C ALA A 82 12.02 9.96 -1.57
N VAL A 83 11.25 11.05 -1.46
CA VAL A 83 9.83 11.06 -1.78
C VAL A 83 9.83 10.67 -3.24
N PRO A 84 9.44 9.44 -3.60
CA PRO A 84 9.36 9.12 -5.00
C PRO A 84 8.35 10.11 -5.57
N ALA A 85 8.73 10.84 -6.62
CA ALA A 85 7.81 11.74 -7.28
C ALA A 85 6.59 10.89 -7.64
N SER A 86 5.45 11.14 -6.99
CA SER A 86 4.22 10.43 -7.29
C SER A 86 3.96 10.65 -8.78
N GLN A 87 4.13 9.61 -9.60
CA GLN A 87 3.91 9.71 -11.04
C GLN A 87 2.45 10.11 -11.29
N ALA A 88 2.22 10.75 -12.45
CA ALA A 88 0.89 11.15 -12.86
C ALA A 88 0.02 9.89 -13.07
N LEU A 89 -1.16 9.89 -12.45
CA LEU A 89 -2.16 8.83 -12.64
C LEU A 89 -3.03 9.08 -13.88
N ILE A 90 -3.11 10.33 -14.36
CA ILE A 90 -3.97 10.70 -15.48
C ILE A 90 -3.62 9.87 -16.73
N GLY A 91 -4.63 9.25 -17.33
CA GLY A 91 -4.50 8.44 -18.54
C GLY A 91 -3.89 7.05 -18.31
N THR A 92 -3.87 6.56 -17.06
CA THR A 92 -3.28 5.26 -16.72
C THR A 92 -4.33 4.20 -16.42
N ARG A 93 -3.94 2.93 -16.62
CA ARG A 93 -4.67 1.74 -16.18
C ARG A 93 -3.74 0.84 -15.37
N TRP A 94 -4.25 0.35 -14.26
CA TRP A 94 -3.57 -0.51 -13.31
C TRP A 94 -4.37 -1.79 -13.13
N ARG A 95 -3.67 -2.90 -12.94
CA ARG A 95 -4.26 -4.15 -12.46
C ARG A 95 -4.17 -4.17 -10.93
N ILE A 96 -5.30 -4.38 -10.26
CA ILE A 96 -5.35 -4.50 -8.80
C ILE A 96 -4.92 -5.92 -8.43
N SER A 97 -3.89 -6.03 -7.59
CA SER A 97 -3.41 -7.31 -7.07
C SER A 97 -4.07 -7.63 -5.73
N PHE A 98 -4.10 -6.68 -4.80
CA PHE A 98 -4.66 -6.90 -3.47
C PHE A 98 -5.37 -5.66 -2.95
N ILE A 99 -6.42 -5.87 -2.17
CA ILE A 99 -6.94 -4.92 -1.20
C ILE A 99 -6.94 -5.60 0.17
N ASP A 100 -6.29 -4.99 1.16
CA ASP A 100 -6.12 -5.55 2.51
C ASP A 100 -5.64 -7.01 2.50
N GLN A 101 -4.64 -7.28 1.65
CA GLN A 101 -4.05 -8.61 1.42
C GLN A 101 -5.02 -9.66 0.84
N SER A 102 -6.23 -9.26 0.46
CA SER A 102 -7.20 -10.12 -0.22
C SER A 102 -7.20 -9.90 -1.73
N GLU A 103 -7.28 -11.00 -2.48
CA GLU A 103 -7.42 -11.02 -3.93
C GLU A 103 -8.77 -11.55 -4.40
N LYS A 104 -9.69 -11.81 -3.48
CA LYS A 104 -11.00 -12.38 -3.80
C LYS A 104 -11.79 -11.45 -4.72
N SER A 105 -12.34 -12.04 -5.78
CA SER A 105 -13.15 -11.33 -6.76
C SER A 105 -14.03 -12.32 -7.53
N THR A 106 -15.16 -11.83 -8.02
CA THR A 106 -15.99 -12.58 -8.98
C THR A 106 -15.34 -12.65 -10.38
N SER A 107 -14.38 -11.74 -10.66
CA SER A 107 -13.62 -11.66 -11.91
C SER A 107 -12.12 -11.43 -11.63
N PRO A 108 -11.41 -12.43 -11.05
CA PRO A 108 -10.02 -12.24 -10.57
C PRO A 108 -9.04 -11.71 -11.62
N GLU A 109 -9.23 -12.08 -12.89
CA GLU A 109 -8.36 -11.68 -14.00
C GLU A 109 -8.66 -10.27 -14.55
N ASP A 110 -9.79 -9.67 -14.18
CA ASP A 110 -10.23 -8.35 -14.69
C ASP A 110 -10.34 -7.32 -13.56
N ARG A 111 -9.50 -7.44 -12.53
CA ARG A 111 -9.44 -6.45 -11.45
C ARG A 111 -8.60 -5.26 -11.90
N TYR A 112 -9.20 -4.07 -11.98
CA TYR A 112 -8.54 -2.90 -12.54
C TYR A 112 -8.83 -1.61 -11.81
N LEU A 113 -7.97 -0.62 -12.02
CA LEU A 113 -8.17 0.77 -11.67
C LEU A 113 -7.72 1.65 -12.84
N THR A 114 -8.58 2.56 -13.27
CA THR A 114 -8.34 3.47 -14.38
C THR A 114 -8.54 4.90 -13.93
N PHE A 115 -7.74 5.78 -14.49
CA PHE A 115 -7.75 7.21 -14.19
C PHE A 115 -7.78 8.01 -15.50
N THR A 116 -8.80 8.83 -15.66
CA THR A 116 -8.86 9.87 -16.71
C THR A 116 -8.28 11.18 -16.15
N ASP A 117 -8.50 12.30 -16.81
CA ASP A 117 -8.12 13.63 -16.33
C ASP A 117 -8.94 14.09 -15.12
N VAL A 118 -10.22 13.67 -15.03
CA VAL A 118 -11.16 14.14 -13.98
C VAL A 118 -11.88 13.02 -13.24
N SER A 119 -11.82 11.78 -13.72
CA SER A 119 -12.55 10.65 -13.13
C SER A 119 -11.67 9.41 -12.94
N TRP A 120 -12.09 8.57 -11.99
CA TRP A 120 -11.52 7.25 -11.79
C TRP A 120 -12.63 6.20 -11.90
N GLN A 121 -12.23 4.98 -12.27
CA GLN A 121 -13.11 3.82 -12.27
C GLN A 121 -12.30 2.58 -11.90
N GLY A 122 -12.83 1.74 -11.03
CA GLY A 122 -12.17 0.50 -10.65
C GLY A 122 -13.13 -0.64 -10.35
N LEU A 123 -12.65 -1.85 -10.64
CA LEU A 123 -13.28 -3.12 -10.27
C LEU A 123 -12.32 -3.85 -9.34
N ALA A 124 -12.57 -3.75 -8.03
CA ALA A 124 -11.73 -4.39 -7.02
C ALA A 124 -12.18 -5.82 -6.72
N SER A 125 -13.49 -6.09 -6.70
CA SER A 125 -13.99 -7.45 -6.43
C SER A 125 -15.26 -7.85 -7.21
N CYS A 126 -16.37 -7.10 -7.15
CA CYS A 126 -17.65 -7.47 -7.77
C CYS A 126 -18.29 -6.29 -8.52
N ALA A 127 -18.55 -5.19 -7.83
CA ALA A 127 -19.08 -3.99 -8.43
C ALA A 127 -17.96 -3.11 -9.03
N THR A 128 -18.27 -2.44 -10.14
CA THR A 128 -17.41 -1.36 -10.64
C THR A 128 -17.80 -0.08 -9.92
N LEU A 129 -16.83 0.56 -9.26
CA LEU A 129 -16.96 1.84 -8.56
C LEU A 129 -16.33 2.93 -9.41
N PHE A 130 -16.88 4.14 -9.35
CA PHE A 130 -16.37 5.28 -10.10
C PHE A 130 -16.77 6.61 -9.46
N GLY A 131 -16.00 7.65 -9.75
CA GLY A 131 -16.24 8.98 -9.24
C GLY A 131 -15.29 10.02 -9.83
N ALA A 132 -15.47 11.27 -9.42
CA ALA A 132 -14.54 12.35 -9.74
C ALA A 132 -13.33 12.32 -8.80
N TYR A 133 -12.19 12.80 -9.28
CA TYR A 133 -11.00 12.97 -8.45
C TYR A 133 -10.09 14.12 -8.90
N LEU A 134 -9.21 14.52 -7.99
CA LEU A 134 -8.05 15.35 -8.26
C LEU A 134 -6.82 14.73 -7.59
N THR A 135 -5.62 15.11 -8.04
CA THR A 135 -4.37 14.75 -7.37
C THR A 135 -3.73 15.97 -6.73
N ASN A 136 -3.23 15.81 -5.51
CA ASN A 136 -2.48 16.85 -4.81
C ASN A 136 -1.36 16.24 -3.97
N GLN A 137 -0.10 16.49 -4.34
CA GLN A 137 1.09 16.07 -3.59
C GLN A 137 1.05 14.59 -3.16
N GLY A 138 0.73 13.68 -4.08
CA GLY A 138 0.64 12.24 -3.79
C GLY A 138 -0.60 11.83 -2.99
N ARG A 139 -1.63 12.67 -2.93
CA ARG A 139 -2.98 12.30 -2.47
C ARG A 139 -3.95 12.23 -3.64
N LEU A 140 -4.81 11.23 -3.59
CA LEU A 140 -6.04 11.17 -4.36
C LEU A 140 -7.11 11.91 -3.55
N ILE A 141 -7.67 12.98 -4.11
CA ILE A 141 -8.81 13.69 -3.52
C ILE A 141 -10.03 13.22 -4.29
N VAL A 142 -10.85 12.36 -3.67
CA VAL A 142 -12.04 11.78 -4.29
C VAL A 142 -13.25 12.55 -3.76
N GLU A 143 -14.18 12.89 -4.65
CA GLU A 143 -15.42 13.54 -4.22
C GLU A 143 -16.29 12.56 -3.41
N ASP A 144 -17.10 13.07 -2.48
CA ASP A 144 -17.88 12.25 -1.54
C ASP A 144 -18.82 11.25 -2.26
N GLU A 145 -19.31 11.63 -3.43
CA GLU A 145 -20.17 10.80 -4.27
C GLU A 145 -19.35 9.77 -5.05
N ILE A 146 -19.34 8.53 -4.54
CA ILE A 146 -18.88 7.35 -5.28
C ILE A 146 -20.12 6.61 -5.78
N ALA A 147 -20.22 6.49 -7.10
CA ALA A 147 -21.24 5.67 -7.74
C ALA A 147 -20.73 4.25 -7.96
N SER A 148 -21.66 3.29 -8.06
CA SER A 148 -21.35 1.89 -8.34
C SER A 148 -22.35 1.29 -9.34
N THR A 149 -21.92 0.25 -10.05
CA THR A 149 -22.85 -0.57 -10.83
C THR A 149 -23.73 -1.38 -9.88
N GLU A 150 -25.06 -1.32 -10.04
CA GLU A 150 -25.97 -2.18 -9.28
C GLU A 150 -25.72 -3.65 -9.63
N GLN A 151 -25.21 -4.41 -8.66
CA GLN A 151 -24.97 -5.85 -8.77
C GLN A 151 -25.34 -6.55 -7.48
N LEU A 152 -25.87 -7.77 -7.59
CA LEU A 152 -26.11 -8.63 -6.44
C LEU A 152 -24.80 -9.35 -6.07
N CYS A 153 -23.98 -8.70 -5.25
CA CYS A 153 -22.70 -9.25 -4.82
C CYS A 153 -22.85 -10.14 -3.58
N PRO A 154 -22.28 -11.37 -3.57
CA PRO A 154 -22.10 -12.14 -2.35
C PRO A 154 -21.35 -11.33 -1.27
N GLU A 155 -21.64 -11.60 0.00
CA GLU A 155 -21.17 -10.82 1.16
C GLU A 155 -19.65 -10.63 1.18
N GLU A 156 -18.88 -11.68 0.87
CA GLU A 156 -17.41 -11.60 0.91
C GLU A 156 -16.81 -10.70 -0.17
N TYR A 157 -17.49 -10.50 -1.30
CA TYR A 157 -17.07 -9.56 -2.33
C TYR A 157 -17.60 -8.15 -2.04
N ALA A 158 -18.85 -8.04 -1.59
CA ALA A 158 -19.41 -6.76 -1.15
C ALA A 158 -18.53 -6.09 -0.07
N ALA A 159 -18.03 -6.85 0.91
CA ALA A 159 -17.12 -6.34 1.94
C ALA A 159 -15.80 -5.78 1.38
N LEU A 160 -15.27 -6.35 0.28
CA LEU A 160 -14.06 -5.83 -0.38
C LEU A 160 -14.36 -4.60 -1.23
N ASP A 161 -15.52 -4.53 -1.86
CA ASP A 161 -15.96 -3.33 -2.57
C ASP A 161 -16.23 -2.17 -1.59
N ASP A 162 -16.76 -2.46 -0.40
CA ASP A 162 -16.91 -1.48 0.68
C ASP A 162 -15.55 -0.97 1.18
N ALA A 163 -14.60 -1.88 1.45
CA ALA A 163 -13.23 -1.51 1.81
C ALA A 163 -12.56 -0.65 0.71
N PHE A 164 -12.82 -0.97 -0.56
CA PHE A 164 -12.31 -0.17 -1.68
C PHE A 164 -12.96 1.21 -1.74
N ALA A 165 -14.27 1.30 -1.52
CA ALA A 165 -14.98 2.58 -1.47
C ALA A 165 -14.46 3.45 -0.31
N ASP A 166 -14.29 2.88 0.88
CA ASP A 166 -13.80 3.57 2.07
C ASP A 166 -12.36 4.05 1.91
N LEU A 167 -11.49 3.23 1.30
CA LEU A 167 -10.16 3.65 0.89
C LEU A 167 -10.22 4.89 0.00
N MET A 168 -11.04 4.86 -1.06
CA MET A 168 -11.12 5.98 -2.01
C MET A 168 -11.69 7.25 -1.37
N ARG A 169 -12.74 7.15 -0.53
CA ARG A 169 -13.31 8.29 0.22
C ARG A 169 -12.34 8.91 1.22
N SER A 170 -11.37 8.15 1.71
CA SER A 170 -10.41 8.63 2.73
C SER A 170 -9.44 9.70 2.25
N ASN A 171 -9.52 10.11 0.97
CA ASN A 171 -8.52 10.92 0.30
C ASN A 171 -7.11 10.33 0.43
N PRO A 172 -6.93 9.08 -0.04
CA PRO A 172 -5.79 8.26 0.32
C PRO A 172 -4.50 8.83 -0.26
N ARG A 173 -3.38 8.49 0.37
CA ARG A 173 -2.08 8.69 -0.25
C ARG A 173 -1.83 7.60 -1.28
N TYR A 174 -1.08 7.94 -2.32
CA TYR A 174 -0.63 6.97 -3.30
C TYR A 174 0.85 7.12 -3.59
N LEU A 175 1.43 6.03 -4.07
CA LEU A 175 2.81 5.95 -4.49
C LEU A 175 2.92 5.04 -5.71
N VAL A 176 3.59 5.54 -6.75
CA VAL A 176 3.95 4.74 -7.93
C VAL A 176 5.43 4.39 -7.85
N GLY A 177 5.73 3.11 -7.93
CA GLY A 177 7.10 2.59 -7.93
C GLY A 177 7.75 2.65 -9.31
N PRO A 178 9.10 2.63 -9.36
CA PRO A 178 9.85 2.76 -10.61
C PRO A 178 9.66 1.60 -11.58
N ASN A 179 9.13 0.45 -11.14
CA ASN A 179 8.89 -0.72 -11.97
C ASN A 179 7.40 -0.88 -12.34
N GLY A 180 6.62 0.22 -12.26
CA GLY A 180 5.19 0.18 -12.55
C GLY A 180 4.39 -0.49 -11.45
N GLU A 181 4.81 -0.32 -10.19
CA GLU A 181 4.06 -0.69 -9.01
C GLU A 181 3.11 0.44 -8.55
N LEU A 182 1.97 0.12 -7.96
CA LEU A 182 1.06 1.09 -7.35
C LEU A 182 0.73 0.69 -5.91
N ILE A 183 0.81 1.66 -5.00
CA ILE A 183 0.29 1.59 -3.63
C ILE A 183 -0.71 2.73 -3.44
N ILE A 184 -1.90 2.43 -2.93
CA ILE A 184 -2.86 3.42 -2.43
C ILE A 184 -3.19 3.02 -1.00
N ALA A 185 -3.08 3.96 -0.06
CA ALA A 185 -3.33 3.68 1.36
C ALA A 185 -4.01 4.87 2.05
N GLY A 186 -4.97 4.56 2.91
CA GLY A 186 -5.74 5.55 3.65
C GLY A 186 -6.80 4.89 4.52
N HIS A 187 -7.08 5.49 5.68
CA HIS A 187 -8.10 5.00 6.63
C HIS A 187 -7.94 3.53 7.05
N GLY A 188 -6.71 3.03 7.09
CA GLY A 188 -6.42 1.64 7.47
C GLY A 188 -6.56 0.61 6.35
N HIS A 189 -6.99 1.02 5.15
CA HIS A 189 -7.04 0.17 3.97
C HIS A 189 -5.80 0.36 3.09
N VAL A 190 -5.38 -0.71 2.41
CA VAL A 190 -4.26 -0.70 1.47
C VAL A 190 -4.61 -1.46 0.21
N LEU A 191 -4.52 -0.76 -0.93
CA LEU A 191 -4.60 -1.34 -2.27
C LEU A 191 -3.20 -1.38 -2.88
N THR A 192 -2.87 -2.53 -3.48
CA THR A 192 -1.65 -2.69 -4.26
C THR A 192 -1.93 -3.24 -5.64
N GLY A 193 -1.09 -2.87 -6.60
CA GLY A 193 -1.25 -3.27 -7.99
C GLY A 193 -0.02 -2.98 -8.84
N GLY A 194 -0.16 -3.21 -10.13
CA GLY A 194 0.88 -2.88 -11.11
C GLY A 194 0.29 -2.38 -12.42
N ALA A 195 1.12 -1.78 -13.26
CA ALA A 195 0.70 -1.28 -14.57
C ALA A 195 0.06 -2.42 -15.39
N ALA A 196 -1.06 -2.13 -16.05
CA ALA A 196 -1.66 -3.09 -16.98
C ALA A 196 -0.77 -3.19 -18.23
N GLN A 197 -0.41 -4.42 -18.62
CA GLN A 197 0.33 -4.72 -19.86
C GLN A 197 -0.55 -4.52 -21.10
#